data_AF-A0A3A4JXZ4-F1
#
_entry.id   AF-A0A3A4JXZ4-F1
#
_cell.length_a   1.000
_cell.length_b   1.000
_cell.length_c   1.000
_cell.angle_alpha   90.00
_cell.angle_beta   90.00
_cell.angle_gamma   90.00
#
_symmetry.space_group_name_H-M   'P 1'
#
loop_
_entity.id
_entity.type
_entity.pdbx_description
1 polymer ?
#
loop_
_entity_poly.entity_id
_entity_poly.type
_entity_poly.pdbx_seq_one_letter_code
_entity_poly.pdbx_strand_id
1 'polypeptide(L)'
;MRKSSGACGLLAAALAVLAVGCPDIGRDEPSTFGYTNDPVLIFNPDWGVLPLPNNFLNPVQQAAIPVAIPGAPAPETPPTTMNLPATDEDVAAARDELGYPAEPDSPLTAALIRGMNKLDGFIPGFVPRLPFSAKLDLDSIVPFEAELDDAGAITESNAAEANLFLFDVTDPEKPTPIAPNKYYRAFNVELLDEGDFPEGFPSYTLTLRNTPSVLLPDDYIQGHTYLIVAAGLTENGIKDTDGRPVWPDSPFLLFNSTVPFVAADGSFRNNLFTDPAKIQELEGARQITDWGVKIWEAVVGGARTRDEIVAAYHFSIATNPMPLFMDPASATLKNRNPLLPKPADRFQNDDNFAPVFVAADAACDVSGNTTCDANTDAVPRFSLSQPVDPATATAETLRLYRDDDGSWSPVDATPMVSTDGKTICLSPAANFNPQTSYLVAVTSGLKGANGRPAADQTYFGLARVADAPLVEDGMWQSPYLDSRIDTLIFMMNSGQLESLDAVTPEKLQQATDTLLIVLGLLEETRKLYETPIDWLVGEAGIVQEREDLALVWTFTTGDCAGGR
;
A
#
# COMPACT_ATOMS: atom_id res chain seq x y z
N MET A 1 -75.88 -18.55 19.16
CA MET A 1 -76.34 -19.16 17.89
C MET A 1 -76.21 -18.15 16.77
N ARG A 2 -75.51 -18.52 15.68
CA ARG A 2 -75.63 -18.13 14.25
C ARG A 2 -75.83 -16.64 13.89
N LYS A 3 -74.90 -15.98 13.19
CA LYS A 3 -74.46 -16.04 11.76
C LYS A 3 -75.28 -15.12 10.81
N SER A 4 -74.49 -14.26 10.12
CA SER A 4 -74.53 -13.82 8.69
C SER A 4 -75.75 -13.05 8.16
N SER A 5 -75.73 -12.15 7.17
CA SER A 5 -74.76 -11.62 6.16
C SER A 5 -75.53 -10.47 5.44
N GLY A 6 -74.97 -9.31 5.05
CA GLY A 6 -74.18 -9.06 3.84
C GLY A 6 -74.85 -7.98 2.95
N ALA A 7 -74.05 -7.04 2.40
CA ALA A 7 -74.25 -6.17 1.21
C ALA A 7 -73.22 -5.03 1.33
N CYS A 8 -72.12 -4.89 0.58
CA CYS A 8 -71.76 -5.12 -0.82
C CYS A 8 -72.56 -4.29 -1.82
N GLY A 9 -72.05 -3.10 -2.14
CA GLY A 9 -72.52 -2.27 -3.25
C GLY A 9 -72.17 -0.80 -3.07
N LEU A 10 -70.91 -0.39 -3.32
CA LEU A 10 -70.58 1.03 -3.59
C LEU A 10 -69.16 1.31 -4.15
N LEU A 11 -68.41 0.33 -4.66
CA LEU A 11 -67.01 0.56 -5.08
C LEU A 11 -66.71 0.32 -6.58
N ALA A 12 -67.68 0.50 -7.47
CA ALA A 12 -67.50 0.23 -8.90
C ALA A 12 -67.52 1.47 -9.82
N ALA A 13 -67.69 2.69 -9.30
CA ALA A 13 -67.85 3.89 -10.13
C ALA A 13 -66.66 4.86 -10.15
N ALA A 14 -65.60 4.61 -9.35
CA ALA A 14 -64.44 5.50 -9.26
C ALA A 14 -63.22 5.06 -10.11
N LEU A 15 -63.29 3.91 -10.79
CA LEU A 15 -62.14 3.31 -11.49
C LEU A 15 -62.09 3.53 -13.01
N ALA A 16 -63.02 4.29 -13.59
CA ALA A 16 -63.15 4.42 -15.04
C ALA A 16 -62.67 5.76 -15.65
N VAL A 17 -62.06 6.66 -14.87
CA VAL A 17 -61.64 8.01 -15.36
C VAL A 17 -60.11 8.24 -15.33
N LEU A 18 -59.30 7.25 -14.94
CA LEU A 18 -57.82 7.36 -14.93
C LEU A 18 -57.12 6.55 -16.04
N ALA A 19 -57.81 6.20 -17.11
CA ALA A 19 -57.30 5.33 -18.19
C ALA A 19 -56.87 6.08 -19.47
N VAL A 20 -56.45 7.35 -19.40
CA VAL A 20 -55.87 8.06 -20.56
C VAL A 20 -54.68 8.89 -20.09
N GLY A 21 -53.49 8.27 -20.09
CA GLY A 21 -52.22 8.97 -19.83
C GLY A 21 -51.19 8.22 -18.99
N CYS A 22 -51.02 6.91 -19.18
CA CYS A 22 -49.71 6.30 -18.88
C CYS A 22 -48.90 6.34 -20.17
N PRO A 23 -47.86 7.18 -20.31
CA PRO A 23 -46.81 6.82 -21.26
C PRO A 23 -46.29 5.44 -20.83
N ASP A 24 -46.02 4.57 -21.80
CA ASP A 24 -45.27 3.34 -21.56
C ASP A 24 -44.06 3.69 -20.68
N ILE A 25 -44.08 3.23 -19.43
CA ILE A 25 -42.85 3.03 -18.67
C ILE A 25 -42.26 1.79 -19.32
N GLY A 26 -41.63 2.00 -20.48
CA GLY A 26 -40.64 1.08 -21.00
C GLY A 26 -39.61 0.95 -19.91
N ARG A 27 -39.74 -0.10 -19.09
CA ARG A 27 -38.58 -0.67 -18.42
C ARG A 27 -37.76 -1.23 -19.57
N ASP A 28 -36.85 -0.42 -20.08
CA ASP A 28 -35.67 -0.98 -20.71
C ASP A 28 -35.12 -2.01 -19.73
N GLU A 29 -34.90 -3.23 -20.19
CA GLU A 29 -34.18 -4.22 -19.39
C GLU A 29 -32.86 -3.54 -18.99
N PRO A 30 -32.55 -3.46 -17.68
CA PRO A 30 -31.30 -2.86 -17.26
C PRO A 30 -30.17 -3.57 -18.00
N SER A 31 -29.21 -2.79 -18.51
CA SER A 31 -28.02 -3.36 -19.12
C SER A 31 -27.41 -4.37 -18.15
N THR A 32 -27.11 -5.57 -18.65
CA THR A 32 -26.46 -6.61 -17.86
C THR A 32 -25.12 -6.06 -17.35
N PHE A 33 -25.01 -5.89 -16.03
CA PHE A 33 -23.78 -5.52 -15.35
C PHE A 33 -22.66 -6.45 -15.83
N GLY A 34 -21.55 -5.90 -16.32
CA GLY A 34 -20.41 -6.67 -16.79
C GLY A 34 -19.11 -6.17 -16.16
N TYR A 35 -18.39 -7.06 -15.47
CA TYR A 35 -17.11 -6.75 -14.80
C TYR A 35 -16.04 -6.10 -15.71
N THR A 36 -16.20 -6.19 -17.03
CA THR A 36 -15.30 -5.58 -18.02
C THR A 36 -15.61 -4.10 -18.27
N ASN A 37 -16.87 -3.66 -18.09
CA ASN A 37 -17.34 -2.32 -18.47
C ASN A 37 -17.94 -1.53 -17.29
N ASP A 38 -18.36 -2.21 -16.22
CA ASP A 38 -19.01 -1.63 -15.04
C ASP A 38 -18.13 -1.89 -13.81
N PRO A 39 -17.27 -0.94 -13.40
CA PRO A 39 -16.38 -1.12 -12.26
C PRO A 39 -17.19 -1.22 -10.96
N VAL A 40 -16.71 -2.04 -10.01
CA VAL A 40 -17.27 -2.08 -8.66
C VAL A 40 -16.68 -0.95 -7.83
N LEU A 41 -17.40 0.15 -7.66
CA LEU A 41 -16.99 1.29 -6.85
C LEU A 41 -17.34 1.07 -5.37
N ILE A 42 -16.34 0.87 -4.51
CA ILE A 42 -16.55 0.88 -3.06
C ILE A 42 -16.27 2.30 -2.57
N PHE A 43 -17.32 3.12 -2.46
CA PHE A 43 -17.23 4.48 -1.95
C PHE A 43 -17.41 4.51 -0.42
N ASN A 44 -16.44 5.10 0.30
CA ASN A 44 -16.63 5.61 1.64
C ASN A 44 -15.96 7.00 1.76
N PRO A 45 -16.73 8.08 1.95
CA PRO A 45 -16.22 9.45 1.93
C PRO A 45 -15.37 9.84 3.16
N ASP A 46 -15.34 9.02 4.21
CA ASP A 46 -14.81 9.44 5.53
C ASP A 46 -13.41 8.87 5.88
N TRP A 47 -12.69 8.26 4.94
CA TRP A 47 -11.42 7.55 5.20
C TRP A 47 -10.21 8.13 4.43
N GLY A 48 -9.26 8.73 5.14
CA GLY A 48 -7.92 9.10 4.63
C GLY A 48 -6.97 7.92 4.35
N VAL A 49 -7.48 6.69 4.44
CA VAL A 49 -6.81 5.46 3.98
C VAL A 49 -7.92 4.60 3.40
N LEU A 50 -7.89 4.33 2.09
CA LEU A 50 -8.65 3.23 1.52
C LEU A 50 -8.09 1.93 2.09
N PRO A 51 -8.79 1.15 2.95
CA PRO A 51 -8.52 -0.27 3.01
C PRO A 51 -9.18 -0.81 1.76
N LEU A 52 -8.45 -0.79 0.65
CA LEU A 52 -8.88 -1.58 -0.47
C LEU A 52 -8.99 -3.00 0.04
N PRO A 53 -10.13 -3.66 -0.15
CA PRO A 53 -10.08 -5.09 -0.18
C PRO A 53 -9.16 -5.45 -1.36
N ASN A 54 -7.88 -5.67 -1.07
CA ASN A 54 -6.87 -6.02 -2.06
C ASN A 54 -7.33 -7.22 -2.92
N ASN A 55 -8.28 -8.01 -2.42
CA ASN A 55 -8.90 -9.20 -3.00
C ASN A 55 -9.46 -9.10 -4.41
N PHE A 56 -9.73 -7.91 -4.93
CA PHE A 56 -10.29 -7.77 -6.28
C PHE A 56 -9.29 -7.28 -7.32
N LEU A 57 -8.14 -6.75 -6.90
CA LEU A 57 -7.41 -5.76 -7.70
C LEU A 57 -5.91 -6.05 -7.88
N ASN A 58 -5.37 -7.23 -7.54
CA ASN A 58 -3.95 -7.52 -7.78
C ASN A 58 -3.62 -9.00 -8.10
N PRO A 59 -2.95 -9.36 -9.21
CA PRO A 59 -2.87 -10.77 -9.64
C PRO A 59 -1.80 -11.70 -9.02
N VAL A 60 -1.13 -11.44 -7.87
CA VAL A 60 -0.39 -12.57 -7.21
C VAL A 60 -1.19 -13.20 -6.13
N GLN A 61 -1.25 -14.53 -6.19
CA GLN A 61 -1.67 -15.49 -5.16
C GLN A 61 -2.40 -14.84 -3.98
N GLN A 62 -3.43 -14.08 -4.32
CA GLN A 62 -4.38 -13.58 -3.37
C GLN A 62 -5.07 -14.84 -2.90
N ALA A 63 -5.49 -14.87 -1.64
CA ALA A 63 -6.55 -15.82 -1.34
C ALA A 63 -7.61 -15.63 -2.43
N ALA A 64 -7.89 -16.71 -3.17
CA ALA A 64 -8.82 -16.66 -4.28
C ALA A 64 -10.19 -16.46 -3.63
N ILE A 65 -10.57 -15.20 -3.43
CA ILE A 65 -11.76 -14.85 -2.69
C ILE A 65 -12.86 -14.90 -3.72
N PRO A 66 -13.71 -15.94 -3.65
CA PRO A 66 -14.67 -16.20 -4.68
C PRO A 66 -15.77 -15.15 -4.52
N VAL A 67 -15.59 -13.98 -5.14
CA VAL A 67 -16.66 -13.00 -5.19
C VAL A 67 -17.52 -13.32 -6.40
N ALA A 68 -18.69 -13.86 -6.12
CA ALA A 68 -19.69 -14.18 -7.12
C ALA A 68 -20.88 -13.26 -6.88
N ILE A 69 -21.06 -12.26 -7.73
CA ILE A 69 -22.26 -11.41 -7.68
C ILE A 69 -23.33 -12.10 -8.53
N PRO A 70 -24.41 -12.66 -7.94
CA PRO A 70 -25.43 -13.34 -8.71
C PRO A 70 -26.07 -12.39 -9.73
N GLY A 71 -26.21 -12.84 -10.98
CA GLY A 71 -26.74 -12.03 -12.08
C GLY A 71 -25.69 -11.22 -12.84
N ALA A 72 -24.45 -11.14 -12.35
CA ALA A 72 -23.31 -10.66 -13.13
C ALA A 72 -22.66 -11.85 -13.88
N PRO A 73 -22.41 -11.76 -15.20
CA PRO A 73 -21.65 -12.76 -15.93
C PRO A 73 -20.21 -12.77 -15.40
N ALA A 74 -19.62 -13.94 -15.16
CA ALA A 74 -18.22 -14.04 -14.78
C ALA A 74 -17.33 -13.38 -15.85
N PRO A 75 -16.28 -12.63 -15.48
CA PRO A 75 -15.41 -11.99 -16.47
C PRO A 75 -14.73 -13.06 -17.34
N GLU A 76 -14.76 -12.89 -18.66
CA GLU A 76 -14.10 -13.82 -19.62
C GLU A 76 -12.57 -13.78 -19.49
N THR A 77 -12.03 -12.66 -19.01
CA THR A 77 -10.63 -12.47 -18.65
C THR A 77 -10.56 -11.72 -17.32
N PRO A 78 -9.68 -12.12 -16.38
CA PRO A 78 -9.42 -11.34 -15.17
C PRO A 78 -9.14 -9.88 -15.56
N PRO A 79 -9.68 -8.88 -14.82
CA PRO A 79 -9.52 -7.48 -15.18
C PRO A 79 -8.04 -7.13 -15.37
N THR A 80 -7.69 -6.61 -16.56
CA THR A 80 -6.32 -6.22 -16.94
C THR A 80 -6.01 -4.75 -16.66
N THR A 81 -7.01 -4.01 -16.19
CA THR A 81 -6.90 -2.59 -15.81
C THR A 81 -7.65 -2.37 -14.52
N MET A 82 -7.10 -1.51 -13.68
CA MET A 82 -7.56 -1.20 -12.34
C MET A 82 -7.65 0.32 -12.24
N ASN A 83 -8.73 0.83 -11.63
CA ASN A 83 -8.79 2.22 -11.18
C ASN A 83 -8.56 2.24 -9.66
N LEU A 84 -7.49 2.91 -9.24
CA LEU A 84 -7.18 3.33 -7.87
C LEU A 84 -6.27 4.57 -7.95
N PRO A 85 -6.29 5.54 -7.01
CA PRO A 85 -7.37 6.20 -6.29
C PRO A 85 -7.45 7.69 -6.68
N ALA A 86 -8.66 8.25 -6.49
CA ALA A 86 -8.93 9.62 -6.02
C ALA A 86 -8.16 10.80 -6.66
N THR A 87 -8.32 10.99 -7.96
CA THR A 87 -8.37 12.36 -8.54
C THR A 87 -9.76 12.69 -9.08
N ASP A 88 -10.74 11.83 -8.77
CA ASP A 88 -11.98 11.73 -9.50
C ASP A 88 -12.87 12.94 -9.25
N GLU A 89 -13.17 13.68 -10.31
CA GLU A 89 -14.16 14.75 -10.30
C GLU A 89 -15.49 14.23 -9.74
N ASP A 90 -15.80 12.94 -9.91
CA ASP A 90 -17.04 12.33 -9.42
C ASP A 90 -17.05 12.16 -7.88
N VAL A 91 -15.89 11.88 -7.26
CA VAL A 91 -15.75 11.82 -5.78
C VAL A 91 -15.73 13.23 -5.20
N ALA A 92 -15.04 14.18 -5.84
CA ALA A 92 -15.09 15.58 -5.47
C ALA A 92 -16.51 16.14 -5.59
N ALA A 93 -17.25 15.77 -6.65
CA ALA A 93 -18.64 16.14 -6.85
C ALA A 93 -19.56 15.50 -5.82
N ALA A 94 -19.39 14.22 -5.48
CA ALA A 94 -20.17 13.56 -4.44
C ALA A 94 -19.90 14.15 -3.05
N ARG A 95 -18.63 14.47 -2.74
CA ARG A 95 -18.24 15.21 -1.54
C ARG A 95 -18.93 16.58 -1.48
N ASP A 96 -18.86 17.33 -2.58
CA ASP A 96 -19.46 18.67 -2.69
C ASP A 96 -21.00 18.61 -2.59
N GLU A 97 -21.62 17.55 -3.14
CA GLU A 97 -23.06 17.28 -3.03
C GLU A 97 -23.48 16.96 -1.59
N LEU A 98 -22.64 16.23 -0.84
CA LEU A 98 -22.88 15.86 0.55
C LEU A 98 -22.49 16.97 1.55
N GLY A 99 -21.87 18.06 1.08
CA GLY A 99 -21.52 19.21 1.90
C GLY A 99 -20.32 18.97 2.83
N TYR A 100 -19.49 17.98 2.53
CA TYR A 100 -18.27 17.73 3.30
C TYR A 100 -17.19 18.74 2.91
N PRO A 101 -16.57 19.44 3.87
CA PRO A 101 -15.38 20.22 3.57
C PRO A 101 -14.26 19.23 3.22
N ALA A 102 -13.64 19.40 2.07
CA ALA A 102 -12.31 18.84 1.89
C ALA A 102 -11.36 19.90 1.38
N GLU A 103 -10.15 19.74 1.84
CA GLU A 103 -9.00 20.42 1.29
C GLU A 103 -8.50 19.56 0.13
N PRO A 104 -8.21 20.16 -1.04
CA PRO A 104 -7.51 19.44 -2.08
C PRO A 104 -6.17 18.96 -1.52
N ASP A 105 -5.78 17.73 -1.87
CA ASP A 105 -4.46 17.22 -1.52
C ASP A 105 -3.38 18.21 -1.94
N SER A 106 -2.34 18.36 -1.10
CA SER A 106 -1.17 19.13 -1.51
C SER A 106 -0.57 18.52 -2.78
N PRO A 107 0.06 19.31 -3.67
CA PRO A 107 0.69 18.77 -4.87
C PRO A 107 1.64 17.61 -4.59
N LEU A 108 2.38 17.69 -3.47
CA LEU A 108 3.24 16.60 -3.01
C LEU A 108 2.43 15.35 -2.68
N THR A 109 1.35 15.50 -1.93
CA THR A 109 0.50 14.38 -1.52
C THR A 109 -0.13 13.70 -2.74
N ALA A 110 -0.66 14.46 -3.70
CA ALA A 110 -1.22 13.90 -4.93
C ALA A 110 -0.16 13.13 -5.76
N ALA A 111 1.07 13.64 -5.83
CA ALA A 111 2.18 12.97 -6.51
C ALA A 111 2.62 11.69 -5.79
N LEU A 112 2.73 11.73 -4.46
CA LEU A 112 3.06 10.55 -3.65
C LEU A 112 1.98 9.49 -3.77
N ILE A 113 0.69 9.84 -3.65
CA ILE A 113 -0.42 8.90 -3.82
C ILE A 113 -0.34 8.26 -5.20
N ARG A 114 -0.20 9.05 -6.27
CA ARG A 114 -0.08 8.51 -7.64
C ARG A 114 1.07 7.49 -7.78
N GLY A 115 2.23 7.80 -7.22
CA GLY A 115 3.36 6.87 -7.17
C GLY A 115 3.10 5.62 -6.34
N MET A 116 2.58 5.79 -5.12
CA MET A 116 2.33 4.70 -4.17
C MET A 116 1.36 3.66 -4.73
N ASN A 117 0.40 4.05 -5.57
CA ASN A 117 -0.54 3.12 -6.18
C ASN A 117 0.05 2.31 -7.34
N LYS A 118 1.21 2.71 -7.87
CA LYS A 118 2.00 1.94 -8.84
C LYS A 118 3.11 1.11 -8.19
N LEU A 119 3.51 1.46 -6.97
CA LEU A 119 4.46 0.71 -6.16
C LEU A 119 3.75 -0.44 -5.44
N ASP A 120 3.50 -1.57 -6.13
CA ASP A 120 2.93 -2.72 -5.42
C ASP A 120 3.92 -3.20 -4.34
N GLY A 121 3.49 -3.11 -3.08
CA GLY A 121 4.05 -3.91 -2.00
C GLY A 121 5.04 -3.24 -1.06
N PHE A 122 5.28 -1.93 -1.15
CA PHE A 122 6.09 -1.25 -0.14
C PHE A 122 5.56 0.15 0.18
N ILE A 123 4.54 0.17 1.03
CA ILE A 123 4.24 1.34 1.85
C ILE A 123 5.40 1.42 2.85
N PRO A 124 6.11 2.55 2.98
CA PRO A 124 7.03 2.74 4.11
C PRO A 124 6.24 2.54 5.40
N GLY A 125 6.33 1.34 5.96
CA GLY A 125 5.40 0.85 6.97
C GLY A 125 3.93 0.90 6.50
N PHE A 126 3.42 -0.15 5.84
CA PHE A 126 1.98 -0.36 5.92
C PHE A 126 1.66 -0.59 7.39
N VAL A 127 1.12 0.45 8.02
CA VAL A 127 0.67 0.38 9.38
C VAL A 127 -0.84 0.25 9.31
N PRO A 128 -1.37 -0.97 9.52
CA PRO A 128 -2.79 -1.15 9.69
C PRO A 128 -3.34 -0.17 10.75
N ARG A 129 -4.25 0.70 10.32
CA ARG A 129 -4.94 1.71 11.15
C ARG A 129 -6.39 1.28 11.33
N LEU A 130 -6.77 0.93 12.56
CA LEU A 130 -8.15 0.67 12.95
C LEU A 130 -8.76 1.98 13.47
N PRO A 131 -9.75 2.58 12.78
CA PRO A 131 -10.43 3.77 13.27
C PRO A 131 -11.43 3.41 14.37
N PHE A 132 -11.60 4.33 15.31
CA PHE A 132 -12.55 4.22 16.42
C PHE A 132 -13.26 5.55 16.63
N SER A 133 -14.52 5.48 17.06
CA SER A 133 -15.34 6.65 17.38
C SER A 133 -15.07 7.23 18.77
N ALA A 134 -14.23 6.57 19.59
CA ALA A 134 -13.95 6.95 20.97
C ALA A 134 -12.51 6.58 21.38
N LYS A 135 -11.99 7.30 22.38
CA LYS A 135 -10.66 7.06 22.94
C LYS A 135 -10.61 5.69 23.58
N LEU A 136 -9.67 4.84 23.16
CA LEU A 136 -9.58 3.49 23.67
C LEU A 136 -8.90 3.45 25.04
N ASP A 137 -9.39 2.55 25.89
CA ASP A 137 -8.66 2.06 27.05
C ASP A 137 -7.68 0.98 26.58
N LEU A 138 -6.38 1.29 26.56
CA LEU A 138 -5.35 0.36 26.08
C LEU A 138 -5.24 -0.89 26.94
N ASP A 139 -5.57 -0.81 28.23
CA ASP A 139 -5.58 -1.96 29.14
C ASP A 139 -6.73 -2.92 28.83
N SER A 140 -7.76 -2.45 28.11
CA SER A 140 -8.85 -3.30 27.63
C SER A 140 -8.49 -4.14 26.40
N ILE A 141 -7.38 -3.84 25.71
CA ILE A 141 -6.97 -4.56 24.49
C ILE A 141 -6.25 -5.84 24.87
N VAL A 142 -6.88 -6.98 24.59
CA VAL A 142 -6.35 -8.32 24.83
C VAL A 142 -6.03 -8.98 23.48
N PRO A 143 -4.76 -9.09 23.09
CA PRO A 143 -4.36 -9.78 21.87
C PRO A 143 -4.69 -11.27 21.87
N PHE A 144 -4.96 -11.81 20.69
CA PHE A 144 -5.08 -13.25 20.48
C PHE A 144 -3.73 -13.94 20.59
N GLU A 145 -3.70 -15.01 21.38
CA GLU A 145 -2.57 -15.91 21.58
C GLU A 145 -3.04 -17.34 21.37
N ALA A 146 -2.23 -18.11 20.66
CA ALA A 146 -2.49 -19.52 20.41
C ALA A 146 -1.19 -20.32 20.36
N GLU A 147 -1.25 -21.54 20.88
CA GLU A 147 -0.22 -22.56 20.68
C GLU A 147 -0.52 -23.33 19.39
N LEU A 148 0.51 -23.55 18.58
CA LEU A 148 0.43 -24.30 17.33
C LEU A 148 1.22 -25.60 17.46
N ASP A 149 0.67 -26.70 16.92
CA ASP A 149 1.42 -27.95 16.76
C ASP A 149 2.38 -27.91 15.56
N ASP A 150 3.15 -29.00 15.36
CA ASP A 150 4.09 -29.13 14.23
C ASP A 150 3.42 -29.03 12.85
N ALA A 151 2.10 -29.22 12.77
CA ALA A 151 1.30 -29.11 11.55
C ALA A 151 0.67 -27.72 11.37
N GLY A 152 0.89 -26.80 12.32
CA GLY A 152 0.32 -25.45 12.34
C GLY A 152 -1.12 -25.38 12.83
N ALA A 153 -1.65 -26.45 13.45
CA ALA A 153 -2.99 -26.44 14.01
C ALA A 153 -3.01 -25.85 15.43
N ILE A 154 -4.05 -25.08 15.75
CA ILE A 154 -4.24 -24.48 17.07
C ILE A 154 -4.59 -25.57 18.10
N THR A 155 -3.76 -25.74 19.12
CA THR A 155 -3.98 -26.70 20.22
C THR A 155 -4.62 -26.06 21.45
N GLU A 156 -4.21 -24.83 21.78
CA GLU A 156 -4.72 -24.03 22.87
C GLU A 156 -4.78 -22.57 22.45
N SER A 157 -5.75 -21.80 22.95
CA SER A 157 -5.84 -20.35 22.68
C SER A 157 -6.63 -19.61 23.75
N ASN A 158 -6.46 -18.28 23.80
CA ASN A 158 -7.22 -17.36 24.65
C ASN A 158 -8.43 -16.73 23.92
N ALA A 159 -9.06 -17.45 22.97
CA ALA A 159 -10.08 -16.89 22.08
C ALA A 159 -11.26 -16.22 22.82
N ALA A 160 -11.64 -16.71 24.00
CA ALA A 160 -12.76 -16.18 24.78
C ALA A 160 -12.46 -14.82 25.43
N GLU A 161 -11.19 -14.56 25.74
CA GLU A 161 -10.71 -13.32 26.35
C GLU A 161 -10.19 -12.34 25.31
N ALA A 162 -9.56 -12.83 24.24
CA ALA A 162 -8.96 -12.01 23.19
C ALA A 162 -9.98 -11.17 22.44
N ASN A 163 -9.64 -9.92 22.16
CA ASN A 163 -10.49 -8.97 21.43
C ASN A 163 -9.75 -8.22 20.31
N LEU A 164 -8.47 -8.52 20.10
CA LEU A 164 -7.69 -8.11 18.94
C LEU A 164 -7.01 -9.32 18.32
N PHE A 165 -7.32 -9.60 17.07
CA PHE A 165 -6.84 -10.77 16.34
C PHE A 165 -6.04 -10.32 15.11
N LEU A 166 -4.83 -10.86 14.95
CA LEU A 166 -3.99 -10.66 13.75
C LEU A 166 -3.55 -12.03 13.24
N PHE A 167 -3.89 -12.32 11.98
CA PHE A 167 -3.56 -13.59 11.33
C PHE A 167 -2.84 -13.37 10.02
N ASP A 168 -1.96 -14.30 9.69
CA ASP A 168 -1.56 -14.59 8.32
C ASP A 168 -2.56 -15.59 7.72
N VAL A 169 -3.32 -15.13 6.73
CA VAL A 169 -4.39 -15.86 6.04
C VAL A 169 -4.03 -16.20 4.60
N THR A 170 -2.73 -16.26 4.30
CA THR A 170 -2.23 -16.70 2.98
C THR A 170 -2.76 -18.08 2.62
N ASP A 171 -2.83 -18.97 3.61
CA ASP A 171 -3.63 -20.20 3.55
C ASP A 171 -4.88 -20.03 4.42
N PRO A 172 -6.07 -19.74 3.84
CA PRO A 172 -7.28 -19.50 4.62
C PRO A 172 -7.83 -20.77 5.30
N GLU A 173 -7.39 -21.96 4.90
CA GLU A 173 -7.73 -23.21 5.59
C GLU A 173 -6.83 -23.44 6.82
N LYS A 174 -5.70 -22.74 6.89
CA LYS A 174 -4.71 -22.82 7.97
C LYS A 174 -4.22 -21.42 8.38
N PRO A 175 -5.13 -20.56 8.86
CA PRO A 175 -4.75 -19.23 9.31
C PRO A 175 -3.74 -19.33 10.45
N THR A 176 -2.62 -18.62 10.30
CA THR A 176 -1.53 -18.63 11.29
C THR A 176 -1.62 -17.37 12.16
N PRO A 177 -1.88 -17.50 13.48
CA PRO A 177 -1.91 -16.34 14.37
C PRO A 177 -0.53 -15.69 14.49
N ILE A 178 -0.50 -14.36 14.43
CA ILE A 178 0.70 -13.57 14.69
C ILE A 178 0.76 -13.30 16.19
N ALA A 179 1.79 -13.82 16.86
CA ALA A 179 1.92 -13.67 18.30
C ALA A 179 2.07 -12.19 18.73
N PRO A 180 1.55 -11.78 19.90
CA PRO A 180 1.56 -10.37 20.32
C PRO A 180 2.95 -9.77 20.51
N ASN A 181 3.95 -10.60 20.79
CA ASN A 181 5.35 -10.19 20.86
C ASN A 181 6.00 -9.98 19.48
N LYS A 182 5.27 -10.25 18.39
CA LYS A 182 5.70 -10.03 17.01
C LYS A 182 5.19 -8.73 16.41
N TYR A 183 4.38 -7.94 17.14
CA TYR A 183 3.95 -6.62 16.70
C TYR A 183 3.78 -5.62 17.86
N TYR A 184 4.11 -4.37 17.58
CA TYR A 184 3.77 -3.21 18.39
C TYR A 184 2.33 -2.77 18.14
N ARG A 185 1.75 -2.17 19.18
CA ARG A 185 0.46 -1.49 19.18
C ARG A 185 0.73 -0.06 19.58
N ALA A 186 0.22 0.90 18.82
CA ALA A 186 0.34 2.31 19.15
C ALA A 186 -1.00 2.99 18.89
N PHE A 187 -1.40 3.92 19.74
CA PHE A 187 -2.71 4.57 19.64
C PHE A 187 -2.55 6.07 19.60
N ASN A 188 -3.16 6.72 18.60
CA ASN A 188 -3.13 8.18 18.42
C ASN A 188 -1.73 8.84 18.51
N VAL A 189 -0.69 8.16 18.02
CA VAL A 189 0.68 8.70 18.09
C VAL A 189 0.84 10.03 17.32
N GLU A 190 -0.05 10.30 16.37
CA GLU A 190 -0.08 11.53 15.56
C GLU A 190 -0.79 12.70 16.26
N LEU A 191 -1.57 12.44 17.32
CA LEU A 191 -2.51 13.40 17.94
C LEU A 191 -2.14 13.58 19.41
N LEU A 192 -1.36 14.63 19.67
CA LEU A 192 -0.80 14.92 21.00
C LEU A 192 -1.80 15.60 21.94
N ASP A 193 -2.66 16.47 21.40
CA ASP A 193 -3.69 17.18 22.17
C ASP A 193 -5.07 16.98 21.53
N GLU A 194 -6.11 16.89 22.36
CA GLU A 194 -7.52 16.78 21.91
C GLU A 194 -7.98 18.02 21.10
N GLY A 195 -7.21 19.10 21.09
CA GLY A 195 -7.47 20.29 20.27
C GLY A 195 -6.97 20.19 18.83
N ASP A 196 -6.12 19.21 18.52
CA ASP A 196 -5.53 19.01 17.19
C ASP A 196 -6.39 18.11 16.29
N PHE A 197 -7.58 17.68 16.76
CA PHE A 197 -8.52 16.95 15.92
C PHE A 197 -9.10 17.89 14.85
N PRO A 198 -8.82 17.67 13.55
CA PRO A 198 -9.65 18.28 12.52
C PRO A 198 -11.10 17.82 12.72
N GLU A 199 -12.04 18.77 12.76
CA GLU A 199 -13.47 18.47 12.89
C GLU A 199 -13.89 17.48 11.79
N GLY A 200 -14.38 16.29 12.17
CA GLY A 200 -14.95 15.31 11.24
C GLY A 200 -14.12 14.05 10.95
N PHE A 201 -12.90 13.89 11.49
CA PHE A 201 -12.13 12.64 11.36
C PHE A 201 -12.45 11.65 12.50
N PRO A 202 -12.27 10.32 12.31
CA PRO A 202 -12.26 9.41 13.45
C PRO A 202 -11.18 9.88 14.41
N SER A 203 -11.59 10.38 15.57
CA SER A 203 -10.69 11.01 16.53
C SER A 203 -9.69 10.01 17.14
N TYR A 204 -9.75 8.72 16.78
CA TYR A 204 -9.01 7.67 17.44
C TYR A 204 -8.60 6.57 16.48
N THR A 205 -7.31 6.23 16.45
CA THR A 205 -6.72 5.23 15.54
C THR A 205 -5.75 4.31 16.29
N LEU A 206 -5.96 3.00 16.20
CA LEU A 206 -5.01 1.97 16.63
C LEU A 206 -4.14 1.53 15.45
N THR A 207 -2.85 1.66 15.63
CA THR A 207 -1.78 1.38 14.69
C THR A 207 -1.10 0.06 15.10
N LEU A 208 -1.04 -0.91 14.19
CA LEU A 208 -0.34 -2.18 14.40
C LEU A 208 0.91 -2.27 13.54
N ARG A 209 2.03 -2.71 14.10
CA ARG A 209 3.30 -2.79 13.34
C ARG A 209 4.16 -3.96 13.78
N ASN A 210 4.65 -4.78 12.85
CA ASN A 210 5.53 -5.91 13.22
C ASN A 210 6.79 -5.44 13.96
N THR A 211 7.22 -6.20 14.97
CA THR A 211 8.46 -5.95 15.69
C THR A 211 9.64 -6.19 14.76
N PRO A 212 10.53 -5.21 14.53
CA PRO A 212 11.59 -5.33 13.55
C PRO A 212 12.64 -6.36 13.94
N SER A 213 13.24 -6.99 12.93
CA SER A 213 14.60 -7.51 13.01
C SER A 213 15.58 -6.33 13.15
N VAL A 214 16.72 -6.53 13.83
CA VAL A 214 17.71 -5.50 14.19
C VAL A 214 18.25 -4.70 12.98
N LEU A 215 18.02 -5.15 11.75
CA LEU A 215 18.62 -4.60 10.54
C LEU A 215 17.71 -3.58 9.81
N LEU A 216 16.41 -3.87 9.65
CA LEU A 216 15.26 -3.14 9.08
C LEU A 216 14.02 -4.02 9.46
N PRO A 217 12.76 -3.54 9.48
CA PRO A 217 11.67 -4.38 9.98
C PRO A 217 11.55 -5.68 9.16
N ASP A 218 11.34 -6.80 9.85
CA ASP A 218 10.66 -7.92 9.21
C ASP A 218 9.22 -7.42 9.02
N ASP A 219 8.99 -6.72 7.92
CA ASP A 219 7.64 -6.34 7.54
C ASP A 219 6.79 -7.60 7.33
N TYR A 220 5.48 -7.38 7.21
CA TYR A 220 4.58 -8.40 6.68
C TYR A 220 5.24 -9.10 5.46
N ILE A 221 5.20 -10.43 5.46
CA ILE A 221 5.97 -11.24 4.52
C ILE A 221 5.42 -10.98 3.11
N GLN A 222 6.32 -10.67 2.17
CA GLN A 222 5.91 -10.46 0.78
C GLN A 222 5.21 -11.71 0.22
N GLY A 223 4.09 -11.49 -0.45
CA GLY A 223 3.24 -12.55 -1.01
C GLY A 223 2.17 -13.06 -0.03
N HIS A 224 2.19 -12.60 1.22
CA HIS A 224 1.24 -13.05 2.22
C HIS A 224 0.01 -12.13 2.30
N THR A 225 -1.10 -12.69 2.78
CA THR A 225 -2.33 -11.95 3.12
C THR A 225 -2.54 -11.99 4.61
N TYR A 226 -2.88 -10.87 5.22
CA TYR A 226 -3.07 -10.70 6.65
C TYR A 226 -4.49 -10.25 6.95
N LEU A 227 -5.07 -10.74 8.05
CA LEU A 227 -6.41 -10.40 8.53
C LEU A 227 -6.30 -9.80 9.93
N ILE A 228 -6.98 -8.67 10.14
CA ILE A 228 -7.14 -8.03 11.44
C ILE A 228 -8.62 -8.01 11.80
N VAL A 229 -8.94 -8.44 13.02
CA VAL A 229 -10.29 -8.38 13.59
C VAL A 229 -10.22 -7.76 14.97
N ALA A 230 -11.09 -6.78 15.24
CA ALA A 230 -11.27 -6.16 16.54
C ALA A 230 -12.70 -6.43 17.03
N ALA A 231 -12.85 -6.87 18.28
CA ALA A 231 -14.14 -7.13 18.92
C ALA A 231 -14.35 -6.17 20.11
N GLY A 232 -15.54 -5.62 20.27
CA GLY A 232 -15.77 -4.52 21.22
C GLY A 232 -17.11 -4.52 21.94
N LEU A 233 -18.12 -5.25 21.47
CA LEU A 233 -19.50 -5.12 21.95
C LEU A 233 -19.84 -5.95 23.21
N THR A 234 -18.86 -6.66 23.80
CA THR A 234 -19.04 -7.52 24.98
C THR A 234 -18.24 -7.04 26.19
N GLU A 235 -18.44 -7.68 27.34
CA GLU A 235 -17.68 -7.37 28.56
C GLU A 235 -16.16 -7.59 28.40
N ASN A 236 -15.79 -8.53 27.53
CA ASN A 236 -14.40 -8.85 27.14
C ASN A 236 -13.97 -8.11 25.85
N GLY A 237 -14.78 -7.16 25.35
CA GLY A 237 -14.45 -6.37 24.17
C GLY A 237 -13.49 -5.21 24.49
N ILE A 238 -12.95 -4.62 23.43
CA ILE A 238 -12.25 -3.33 23.48
C ILE A 238 -13.22 -2.26 24.01
N LYS A 239 -12.73 -1.47 24.96
CA LYS A 239 -13.49 -0.41 25.64
C LYS A 239 -12.89 0.96 25.35
N ASP A 240 -13.73 1.97 25.53
CA ASP A 240 -13.26 3.35 25.64
C ASP A 240 -12.71 3.66 27.05
N THR A 241 -12.11 4.83 27.23
CA THR A 241 -11.56 5.28 28.53
C THR A 241 -12.60 5.45 29.63
N ASP A 242 -13.90 5.45 29.30
CA ASP A 242 -15.00 5.44 30.27
C ASP A 242 -15.45 4.01 30.62
N GLY A 243 -14.79 2.99 30.06
CA GLY A 243 -15.11 1.57 30.24
C GLY A 243 -16.33 1.10 29.43
N ARG A 244 -16.81 1.89 28.46
CA ARG A 244 -17.96 1.53 27.62
C ARG A 244 -17.50 0.69 26.41
N PRO A 245 -18.35 -0.21 25.91
CA PRO A 245 -18.12 -0.91 24.64
C PRO A 245 -17.91 0.05 23.48
N VAL A 246 -16.92 -0.25 22.65
CA VAL A 246 -16.71 0.43 21.37
C VAL A 246 -17.75 -0.06 20.35
N TRP A 247 -18.26 0.84 19.52
CA TRP A 247 -19.24 0.51 18.48
C TRP A 247 -18.59 0.48 17.09
N PRO A 248 -19.03 -0.43 16.21
CA PRO A 248 -18.64 -0.39 14.81
C PRO A 248 -19.17 0.87 14.12
N ASP A 249 -18.47 1.32 13.08
CA ASP A 249 -19.02 2.34 12.20
C ASP A 249 -20.21 1.80 11.38
N SER A 250 -21.03 2.71 10.86
CA SER A 250 -22.25 2.34 10.13
C SER A 250 -21.95 1.59 8.81
N PRO A 251 -20.94 1.96 8.01
CA PRO A 251 -20.57 1.20 6.82
C PRO A 251 -20.14 -0.24 7.12
N PHE A 252 -19.32 -0.45 8.16
CA PHE A 252 -18.85 -1.78 8.55
C PHE A 252 -20.00 -2.69 8.96
N LEU A 253 -21.02 -2.17 9.66
CA LEU A 253 -22.23 -2.94 9.97
C LEU A 253 -22.94 -3.49 8.72
N LEU A 254 -22.91 -2.76 7.60
CA LEU A 254 -23.45 -3.24 6.34
C LEU A 254 -22.58 -4.39 5.78
N PHE A 255 -21.26 -4.19 5.72
CA PHE A 255 -20.35 -5.19 5.14
C PHE A 255 -20.22 -6.46 6.00
N ASN A 256 -20.37 -6.34 7.33
CA ASN A 256 -20.35 -7.46 8.25
C ASN A 256 -21.65 -8.30 8.21
N SER A 257 -22.62 -7.98 7.34
CA SER A 257 -23.84 -8.77 7.18
C SER A 257 -23.58 -10.20 6.69
N THR A 258 -24.19 -11.18 7.36
CA THR A 258 -24.27 -12.58 6.91
C THR A 258 -25.33 -12.79 5.81
N VAL A 259 -26.20 -11.81 5.60
CA VAL A 259 -27.28 -11.86 4.61
C VAL A 259 -26.80 -11.16 3.33
N PRO A 260 -26.79 -11.86 2.17
CA PRO A 260 -26.48 -11.26 0.89
C PRO A 260 -27.44 -10.13 0.52
N PHE A 261 -26.90 -9.04 -0.02
CA PHE A 261 -27.68 -7.95 -0.60
C PHE A 261 -28.25 -8.32 -1.97
N VAL A 262 -27.56 -9.22 -2.69
CA VAL A 262 -28.04 -9.83 -3.93
C VAL A 262 -28.28 -11.32 -3.66
N ALA A 263 -29.52 -11.75 -3.82
CA ALA A 263 -29.90 -13.15 -3.66
C ALA A 263 -29.33 -14.02 -4.79
N ALA A 264 -29.30 -15.34 -4.60
CA ALA A 264 -28.81 -16.29 -5.60
C ALA A 264 -29.58 -16.24 -6.94
N ASP A 265 -30.81 -15.73 -6.95
CA ASP A 265 -31.63 -15.52 -8.15
C ASP A 265 -31.43 -14.13 -8.80
N GLY A 266 -30.49 -13.34 -8.29
CA GLY A 266 -30.23 -11.96 -8.72
C GLY A 266 -31.18 -10.92 -8.11
N SER A 267 -32.14 -11.31 -7.27
CA SER A 267 -33.04 -10.35 -6.63
C SER A 267 -32.36 -9.54 -5.52
N PHE A 268 -32.64 -8.25 -5.46
CA PHE A 268 -32.11 -7.37 -4.42
C PHE A 268 -32.87 -7.56 -3.11
N ARG A 269 -32.13 -7.70 -2.01
CA ARG A 269 -32.64 -7.87 -0.64
C ARG A 269 -32.39 -6.64 0.24
N ASN A 270 -31.73 -5.62 -0.31
CA ASN A 270 -31.39 -4.40 0.38
C ASN A 270 -32.46 -3.32 0.12
N ASN A 271 -32.96 -2.67 1.17
CA ASN A 271 -33.92 -1.57 1.08
C ASN A 271 -33.25 -0.18 1.23
N LEU A 272 -31.97 -0.14 1.55
CA LEU A 272 -31.20 1.09 1.79
C LEU A 272 -30.79 1.76 0.48
N PHE A 273 -30.64 0.99 -0.59
CA PHE A 273 -30.23 1.46 -1.90
C PHE A 273 -31.25 1.02 -2.93
N THR A 274 -31.58 1.90 -3.87
CA THR A 274 -32.48 1.61 -5.00
C THR A 274 -31.75 1.37 -6.30
N ASP A 275 -30.45 1.67 -6.34
CA ASP A 275 -29.58 1.52 -7.51
C ASP A 275 -28.99 0.10 -7.59
N PRO A 276 -29.34 -0.71 -8.60
CA PRO A 276 -28.81 -2.05 -8.81
C PRO A 276 -27.29 -2.15 -8.80
N ALA A 277 -26.59 -1.20 -9.44
CA ALA A 277 -25.14 -1.24 -9.55
C ALA A 277 -24.49 -1.09 -8.17
N LYS A 278 -24.93 -0.07 -7.41
CA LYS A 278 -24.47 0.13 -6.02
C LYS A 278 -24.76 -1.06 -5.12
N ILE A 279 -25.90 -1.73 -5.28
CA ILE A 279 -26.21 -2.93 -4.48
C ILE A 279 -25.25 -4.08 -4.81
N GLN A 280 -24.89 -4.24 -6.09
CA GLN A 280 -23.90 -5.22 -6.53
C GLN A 280 -22.50 -4.90 -6.00
N GLU A 281 -22.12 -3.63 -5.98
CA GLU A 281 -20.85 -3.16 -5.39
C GLU A 281 -20.76 -3.47 -3.90
N LEU A 282 -21.81 -3.12 -3.16
CA LEU A 282 -21.92 -3.41 -1.73
C LEU A 282 -21.91 -4.91 -1.44
N GLU A 283 -22.48 -5.73 -2.34
CA GLU A 283 -22.41 -7.18 -2.22
C GLU A 283 -20.98 -7.70 -2.40
N GLY A 284 -20.20 -7.09 -3.29
CA GLY A 284 -18.78 -7.37 -3.41
C GLY A 284 -18.01 -7.08 -2.12
N ALA A 285 -18.19 -5.87 -1.57
CA ALA A 285 -17.59 -5.48 -0.30
C ALA A 285 -18.01 -6.40 0.86
N ARG A 286 -19.30 -6.74 0.95
CA ARG A 286 -19.83 -7.68 1.94
C ARG A 286 -19.21 -9.07 1.80
N GLN A 287 -19.10 -9.63 0.60
CA GLN A 287 -18.50 -10.96 0.38
C GLN A 287 -17.04 -11.02 0.82
N ILE A 288 -16.30 -9.93 0.62
CA ILE A 288 -14.93 -9.82 1.06
C ILE A 288 -14.82 -9.78 2.59
N THR A 289 -15.57 -8.90 3.23
CA THR A 289 -15.59 -8.84 4.70
C THR A 289 -16.05 -10.19 5.27
N ASP A 290 -17.08 -10.79 4.68
CA ASP A 290 -17.60 -12.11 5.04
C ASP A 290 -16.55 -13.22 4.91
N TRP A 291 -15.70 -13.17 3.88
CA TRP A 291 -14.61 -14.13 3.73
C TRP A 291 -13.61 -14.05 4.90
N GLY A 292 -13.14 -12.85 5.23
CA GLY A 292 -12.20 -12.65 6.34
C GLY A 292 -12.84 -13.03 7.69
N VAL A 293 -14.08 -12.62 7.92
CA VAL A 293 -14.81 -12.94 9.14
C VAL A 293 -15.04 -14.44 9.29
N LYS A 294 -15.31 -15.19 8.21
CA LYS A 294 -15.45 -16.65 8.27
C LYS A 294 -14.15 -17.36 8.68
N ILE A 295 -13.00 -16.85 8.27
CA ILE A 295 -11.70 -17.37 8.72
C ILE A 295 -11.54 -17.14 10.22
N TRP A 296 -11.87 -15.94 10.69
CA TRP A 296 -11.88 -15.63 12.12
C TRP A 296 -12.85 -16.53 12.89
N GLU A 297 -14.10 -16.70 12.42
CA GLU A 297 -15.11 -17.59 13.02
C GLU A 297 -14.60 -19.04 13.12
N ALA A 298 -13.90 -19.53 12.09
CA ALA A 298 -13.30 -20.87 12.11
C ALA A 298 -12.20 -21.01 13.17
N VAL A 299 -11.42 -19.96 13.42
CA VAL A 299 -10.36 -19.93 14.43
C VAL A 299 -10.92 -19.83 15.84
N VAL A 300 -11.84 -18.88 16.09
CA VAL A 300 -12.39 -18.66 17.44
C VAL A 300 -13.46 -19.68 17.81
N GLY A 301 -14.04 -20.38 16.82
CA GLY A 301 -15.10 -21.34 17.03
C GLY A 301 -16.32 -20.72 17.71
N GLY A 302 -16.78 -21.34 18.79
CA GLY A 302 -17.91 -20.85 19.59
C GLY A 302 -17.53 -19.89 20.72
N ALA A 303 -16.25 -19.50 20.85
CA ALA A 303 -15.78 -18.64 21.94
C ALA A 303 -16.22 -17.18 21.78
N ARG A 304 -16.48 -16.74 20.55
CA ARG A 304 -16.88 -15.39 20.18
C ARG A 304 -17.91 -15.46 19.05
N THR A 305 -18.72 -14.42 18.90
CA THR A 305 -19.70 -14.33 17.82
C THR A 305 -19.47 -13.11 16.93
N ARG A 306 -19.93 -13.19 15.67
CA ARG A 306 -19.72 -12.15 14.66
C ARG A 306 -20.33 -10.79 14.99
N ASP A 307 -21.40 -10.78 15.76
CA ASP A 307 -22.03 -9.56 16.26
C ASP A 307 -21.18 -8.82 17.30
N GLU A 308 -20.07 -9.39 17.75
CA GLU A 308 -19.10 -8.72 18.64
C GLU A 308 -18.07 -7.86 17.88
N ILE A 309 -17.92 -8.08 16.56
CA ILE A 309 -16.88 -7.44 15.75
C ILE A 309 -17.20 -5.97 15.55
N VAL A 310 -16.23 -5.11 15.90
CA VAL A 310 -16.31 -3.65 15.70
C VAL A 310 -15.56 -3.17 14.46
N ALA A 311 -14.53 -3.91 14.04
CA ALA A 311 -13.81 -3.66 12.81
C ALA A 311 -13.14 -4.95 12.31
N ALA A 312 -13.11 -5.15 10.99
CA ALA A 312 -12.34 -6.21 10.36
C ALA A 312 -11.89 -5.78 8.98
N TYR A 313 -10.63 -6.06 8.65
CA TYR A 313 -10.10 -5.90 7.30
C TYR A 313 -8.91 -6.84 7.09
N HIS A 314 -8.61 -7.11 5.84
CA HIS A 314 -7.42 -7.86 5.46
C HIS A 314 -6.66 -7.08 4.39
N PHE A 315 -5.38 -7.37 4.23
CA PHE A 315 -4.50 -6.75 3.26
C PHE A 315 -3.47 -7.78 2.80
N SER A 316 -3.03 -7.65 1.55
CA SER A 316 -2.00 -8.52 0.99
C SER A 316 -0.73 -7.73 0.72
N ILE A 317 0.42 -8.31 1.03
CA ILE A 317 1.72 -7.77 0.63
C ILE A 317 2.07 -8.34 -0.72
N ALA A 318 2.23 -7.48 -1.71
CA ALA A 318 2.66 -7.86 -3.04
C ALA A 318 4.18 -8.19 -3.06
N THR A 319 4.58 -9.25 -3.77
CA THR A 319 5.98 -9.47 -4.22
C THR A 319 6.22 -8.76 -5.56
N ASN A 320 7.02 -7.68 -5.59
CA ASN A 320 7.58 -7.13 -6.82
C ASN A 320 9.11 -7.31 -6.81
N PRO A 321 9.76 -7.51 -7.97
CA PRO A 321 11.21 -7.40 -8.02
C PRO A 321 11.58 -5.95 -7.74
N MET A 322 12.18 -5.72 -6.57
CA MET A 322 12.63 -4.40 -6.15
C MET A 322 14.15 -4.31 -6.25
N PRO A 323 14.72 -3.28 -6.91
CA PRO A 323 16.12 -2.98 -6.81
C PRO A 323 16.48 -2.77 -5.34
N LEU A 324 17.45 -3.55 -4.86
CA LEU A 324 18.03 -3.36 -3.54
C LEU A 324 18.96 -2.15 -3.63
N PHE A 325 18.42 -0.95 -3.42
CA PHE A 325 19.12 0.33 -3.63
C PHE A 325 19.44 1.06 -2.33
N MET A 326 20.14 2.20 -2.46
CA MET A 326 20.53 3.12 -1.40
C MET A 326 19.37 3.45 -0.47
N ASP A 327 19.55 3.12 0.79
CA ASP A 327 18.82 3.73 1.90
C ASP A 327 19.74 4.83 2.48
N PRO A 328 19.57 6.10 2.04
CA PRO A 328 20.38 7.22 2.54
C PRO A 328 20.23 7.42 4.05
N ALA A 329 19.09 7.03 4.63
CA ALA A 329 18.87 7.08 6.06
C ALA A 329 19.73 6.03 6.77
N SER A 330 19.75 4.78 6.29
CA SER A 330 20.62 3.73 6.85
C SER A 330 22.11 4.01 6.69
N ALA A 331 22.52 4.57 5.54
CA ALA A 331 23.90 4.99 5.31
C ALA A 331 24.37 6.01 6.35
N THR A 332 23.47 6.92 6.74
CA THR A 332 23.76 8.02 7.67
C THR A 332 23.62 7.62 9.13
N LEU A 333 22.56 6.89 9.50
CA LEU A 333 22.22 6.62 10.91
C LEU A 333 22.95 5.40 11.50
N LYS A 334 23.44 4.47 10.67
CA LYS A 334 23.97 3.18 11.17
C LYS A 334 25.41 2.88 10.78
N ASN A 335 26.13 3.82 10.16
CA ASN A 335 27.51 3.60 9.71
C ASN A 335 27.65 2.32 8.85
N ARG A 336 26.60 1.99 8.08
CA ARG A 336 26.54 0.80 7.24
C ARG A 336 26.83 1.19 5.81
N ASN A 337 27.45 0.28 5.07
CA ASN A 337 27.55 0.41 3.62
C ASN A 337 26.17 0.13 3.01
N PRO A 338 25.45 1.13 2.46
CA PRO A 338 24.26 0.84 1.67
C PRO A 338 24.64 -0.08 0.51
N LEU A 339 23.70 -0.93 0.08
CA LEU A 339 23.84 -1.62 -1.20
C LEU A 339 23.61 -0.56 -2.29
N LEU A 340 24.66 -0.26 -3.04
CA LEU A 340 24.62 0.68 -4.15
C LEU A 340 24.77 -0.09 -5.46
N PRO A 341 24.11 0.34 -6.54
CA PRO A 341 24.50 0.01 -7.89
C PRO A 341 25.96 0.36 -8.07
N LYS A 342 26.60 -0.39 -8.94
CA LYS A 342 28.02 -0.23 -9.20
C LYS A 342 28.26 -0.10 -10.68
N PRO A 343 29.14 0.81 -11.10
CA PRO A 343 29.55 2.00 -10.35
C PRO A 343 28.35 2.92 -10.09
N ALA A 344 28.42 3.73 -9.03
CA ALA A 344 27.49 4.82 -8.76
C ALA A 344 28.24 5.97 -8.11
N ASP A 345 27.97 7.18 -8.56
CA ASP A 345 28.31 8.36 -7.78
C ASP A 345 27.47 8.34 -6.50
N ARG A 346 28.04 8.79 -5.39
CA ARG A 346 27.38 8.66 -4.09
C ARG A 346 27.52 9.89 -3.24
N PHE A 347 26.56 10.04 -2.35
CA PHE A 347 26.68 10.94 -1.22
C PHE A 347 27.67 10.38 -0.21
N GLN A 348 28.59 11.23 0.23
CA GLN A 348 29.38 11.01 1.41
C GLN A 348 29.06 12.16 2.38
N ASN A 349 28.64 11.82 3.59
CA ASN A 349 28.50 12.82 4.64
C ASN A 349 29.89 13.30 5.04
N ASP A 350 30.07 14.61 5.14
CA ASP A 350 31.19 15.15 5.91
C ASP A 350 30.92 14.97 7.42
N ASP A 351 31.88 15.36 8.26
CA ASP A 351 31.74 15.29 9.72
C ASP A 351 30.57 16.14 10.27
N ASN A 352 29.91 16.97 9.44
CA ASN A 352 28.79 17.82 9.79
C ASN A 352 27.46 17.36 9.18
N PHE A 353 27.39 16.14 8.63
CA PHE A 353 26.20 15.62 7.93
C PHE A 353 25.79 16.45 6.70
N ALA A 354 26.70 17.27 6.17
CA ALA A 354 26.48 17.91 4.88
C ALA A 354 26.77 16.88 3.77
N PRO A 355 25.80 16.59 2.90
CA PRO A 355 26.01 15.65 1.81
C PRO A 355 27.01 16.23 0.80
N VAL A 356 28.15 15.56 0.63
CA VAL A 356 29.12 15.86 -0.43
C VAL A 356 28.99 14.80 -1.52
N PHE A 357 28.87 15.25 -2.77
CA PHE A 357 28.88 14.35 -3.90
C PHE A 357 30.29 13.83 -4.18
N VAL A 358 30.44 12.52 -4.21
CA VAL A 358 31.70 11.85 -4.53
C VAL A 358 31.49 11.10 -5.84
N ALA A 359 32.14 11.62 -6.87
CA ALA A 359 32.22 10.96 -8.17
C ALA A 359 32.81 9.55 -7.99
N ALA A 360 32.18 8.58 -8.64
CA ALA A 360 32.76 7.28 -8.84
C ALA A 360 34.07 7.42 -9.62
N ASP A 361 35.06 6.62 -9.26
CA ASP A 361 36.28 6.43 -10.05
C ASP A 361 36.13 5.10 -10.82
N ALA A 362 35.12 5.05 -11.70
CA ALA A 362 34.77 3.84 -12.42
C ALA A 362 35.81 3.51 -13.50
N ALA A 363 36.07 2.22 -13.71
CA ALA A 363 36.97 1.76 -14.76
C ALA A 363 36.35 1.99 -16.14
N CYS A 364 37.19 2.40 -17.09
CA CYS A 364 36.74 2.69 -18.46
C CYS A 364 36.76 1.47 -19.37
N ASP A 365 37.65 0.52 -19.07
CA ASP A 365 37.79 -0.70 -19.83
C ASP A 365 36.75 -1.72 -19.38
N VAL A 366 35.82 -2.01 -20.28
CA VAL A 366 34.79 -3.03 -20.09
C VAL A 366 35.13 -4.31 -20.89
N SER A 367 36.24 -4.30 -21.64
CA SER A 367 36.65 -5.41 -22.48
C SER A 367 37.01 -6.64 -21.63
N GLY A 368 36.14 -7.64 -21.65
CA GLY A 368 36.29 -8.87 -20.86
C GLY A 368 35.09 -9.17 -19.95
N ASN A 369 34.18 -8.22 -19.74
CA ASN A 369 32.96 -8.51 -19.01
C ASN A 369 31.88 -9.10 -19.93
N THR A 370 31.89 -10.43 -20.04
CA THR A 370 30.95 -11.22 -20.84
C THR A 370 29.86 -11.89 -20.01
N THR A 371 29.89 -11.73 -18.68
CA THR A 371 28.97 -12.41 -17.75
C THR A 371 28.63 -11.51 -16.57
N CYS A 372 27.36 -11.42 -16.20
CA CYS A 372 26.96 -10.62 -15.03
C CYS A 372 27.51 -11.18 -13.69
N ASP A 373 27.84 -12.46 -13.62
CA ASP A 373 28.36 -13.10 -12.39
C ASP A 373 29.80 -12.69 -12.03
N ALA A 374 30.55 -12.09 -12.98
CA ALA A 374 31.86 -11.54 -12.69
C ALA A 374 31.70 -10.23 -11.89
N ASN A 375 32.09 -10.23 -10.61
CA ASN A 375 32.04 -9.05 -9.75
C ASN A 375 33.15 -8.04 -10.13
N THR A 376 33.00 -7.39 -11.28
CA THR A 376 33.88 -6.31 -11.72
C THR A 376 33.17 -4.98 -11.51
N ASP A 377 33.83 -4.01 -10.87
CA ASP A 377 33.32 -2.64 -10.73
C ASP A 377 33.30 -1.85 -12.06
N ALA A 378 33.61 -2.49 -13.20
CA ALA A 378 33.72 -1.88 -14.52
C ALA A 378 32.40 -1.77 -15.29
N VAL A 379 31.36 -2.56 -14.94
CA VAL A 379 30.06 -2.50 -15.64
C VAL A 379 28.95 -2.02 -14.71
N PRO A 380 28.00 -1.20 -15.20
CA PRO A 380 26.80 -0.87 -14.45
C PRO A 380 26.03 -2.13 -14.04
N ARG A 381 25.72 -2.26 -12.76
CA ARG A 381 24.99 -3.39 -12.19
C ARG A 381 24.20 -3.01 -10.95
N PHE A 382 23.11 -3.71 -10.70
CA PHE A 382 22.31 -3.60 -9.48
C PHE A 382 21.69 -4.95 -9.11
N SER A 383 21.39 -5.14 -7.83
CA SER A 383 20.77 -6.36 -7.30
C SER A 383 19.29 -6.15 -7.02
N LEU A 384 18.55 -7.25 -7.00
CA LEU A 384 17.10 -7.30 -6.83
C LEU A 384 16.73 -8.21 -5.67
N SER A 385 15.58 -7.92 -5.04
CA SER A 385 15.02 -8.76 -3.97
C SER A 385 14.62 -10.16 -4.49
N GLN A 386 14.16 -10.24 -5.73
CA GLN A 386 13.63 -11.45 -6.37
C GLN A 386 14.19 -11.67 -7.79
N PRO A 387 14.17 -12.91 -8.30
CA PRO A 387 14.60 -13.20 -9.67
C PRO A 387 13.74 -12.50 -10.74
N VAL A 388 14.38 -11.96 -11.77
CA VAL A 388 13.70 -11.38 -12.94
C VAL A 388 13.24 -12.44 -13.93
N ASP A 389 12.29 -12.06 -14.79
CA ASP A 389 12.10 -12.69 -16.09
C ASP A 389 13.17 -12.15 -17.07
N PRO A 390 14.14 -12.97 -17.51
CA PRO A 390 15.19 -12.52 -18.42
C PRO A 390 14.68 -12.02 -19.77
N ALA A 391 13.48 -12.44 -20.20
CA ALA A 391 12.88 -11.95 -21.45
C ALA A 391 12.52 -10.47 -21.39
N THR A 392 12.35 -9.93 -20.18
CA THR A 392 12.02 -8.51 -19.95
C THR A 392 13.24 -7.64 -19.69
N ALA A 393 14.42 -8.23 -19.48
CA ALA A 393 15.67 -7.50 -19.33
C ALA A 393 16.24 -7.11 -20.71
N THR A 394 15.65 -6.10 -21.34
CA THR A 394 15.97 -5.66 -22.70
C THR A 394 16.60 -4.26 -22.72
N ALA A 395 17.20 -3.89 -23.86
CA ALA A 395 17.73 -2.54 -24.06
C ALA A 395 16.63 -1.45 -24.04
N GLU A 396 15.36 -1.82 -24.12
CA GLU A 396 14.24 -0.87 -23.96
C GLU A 396 13.95 -0.58 -22.48
N THR A 397 14.06 -1.61 -21.65
CA THR A 397 13.78 -1.54 -20.23
C THR A 397 14.96 -1.07 -19.38
N LEU A 398 16.19 -1.20 -19.91
CA LEU A 398 17.44 -0.79 -19.30
C LEU A 398 18.25 0.06 -20.28
N ARG A 399 18.38 1.34 -19.99
CA ARG A 399 19.01 2.34 -20.85
C ARG A 399 20.25 2.91 -20.18
N LEU A 400 21.25 3.24 -21.00
CA LEU A 400 22.48 3.90 -20.58
C LEU A 400 22.65 5.15 -21.44
N TYR A 401 22.99 6.25 -20.79
CA TYR A 401 23.25 7.54 -21.42
C TYR A 401 24.59 8.10 -20.97
N ARG A 402 25.22 8.89 -21.84
CA ARG A 402 26.44 9.64 -21.57
C ARG A 402 26.10 11.13 -21.46
N ASP A 403 26.69 11.82 -20.50
CA ASP A 403 26.65 13.27 -20.43
C ASP A 403 27.62 13.87 -21.46
N ASP A 404 27.08 14.67 -22.37
CA ASP A 404 27.77 15.44 -23.39
C ASP A 404 27.56 16.94 -23.10
N ASP A 405 28.28 17.44 -22.08
CA ASP A 405 28.28 18.83 -21.63
C ASP A 405 26.89 19.38 -21.27
N GLY A 406 26.13 18.63 -20.46
CA GLY A 406 24.80 19.00 -20.00
C GLY A 406 23.66 18.52 -20.89
N SER A 407 23.96 17.61 -21.82
CA SER A 407 22.96 16.91 -22.65
C SER A 407 23.23 15.41 -22.62
N TRP A 408 22.18 14.58 -22.61
CA TRP A 408 22.35 13.14 -22.53
C TRP A 408 22.23 12.47 -23.90
N SER A 409 23.20 11.62 -24.26
CA SER A 409 23.16 10.83 -25.50
C SER A 409 23.12 9.32 -25.21
N PRO A 410 22.35 8.53 -25.99
CA PRO A 410 22.23 7.10 -25.75
C PRO A 410 23.55 6.37 -26.01
N VAL A 411 23.86 5.39 -25.15
CA VAL A 411 24.99 4.49 -25.28
C VAL A 411 24.47 3.08 -25.48
N ASP A 412 24.90 2.44 -26.56
CA ASP A 412 24.53 1.05 -26.84
C ASP A 412 25.06 0.13 -25.73
N ALA A 413 24.15 -0.58 -25.06
CA ALA A 413 24.46 -1.54 -24.02
C ALA A 413 23.53 -2.76 -24.10
N THR A 414 24.07 -3.93 -23.78
CA THR A 414 23.34 -5.19 -23.72
C THR A 414 23.10 -5.57 -22.27
N PRO A 415 21.85 -5.66 -21.80
CA PRO A 415 21.56 -6.16 -20.47
C PRO A 415 21.89 -7.65 -20.35
N MET A 416 22.35 -8.03 -19.16
CA MET A 416 22.66 -9.41 -18.80
C MET A 416 22.07 -9.69 -17.43
N VAL A 417 21.55 -10.90 -17.25
CA VAL A 417 21.01 -11.39 -15.98
C VAL A 417 22.01 -12.39 -15.39
N SER A 418 22.26 -12.32 -14.08
CA SER A 418 23.04 -13.32 -13.35
C SER A 418 22.38 -14.69 -13.34
N THR A 419 23.16 -15.73 -13.00
CA THR A 419 22.65 -17.11 -12.95
C THR A 419 21.49 -17.29 -11.96
N ASP A 420 21.47 -16.52 -10.85
CA ASP A 420 20.40 -16.55 -9.85
C ASP A 420 19.19 -15.68 -10.20
N GLY A 421 19.24 -14.95 -11.31
CA GLY A 421 18.18 -14.03 -11.74
C GLY A 421 18.10 -12.73 -10.94
N LYS A 422 18.93 -12.53 -9.91
CA LYS A 422 18.80 -11.43 -8.93
C LYS A 422 19.75 -10.26 -9.17
N THR A 423 20.61 -10.33 -10.19
CA THR A 423 21.51 -9.23 -10.53
C THR A 423 21.39 -8.93 -12.02
N ILE A 424 21.24 -7.65 -12.32
CA ILE A 424 21.27 -7.15 -13.70
C ILE A 424 22.56 -6.39 -13.90
N CYS A 425 23.18 -6.59 -15.05
CA CYS A 425 24.35 -5.87 -15.51
C CYS A 425 24.09 -5.29 -16.90
N LEU A 426 24.63 -4.12 -17.21
CA LEU A 426 24.63 -3.56 -18.57
C LEU A 426 26.05 -3.69 -19.13
N SER A 427 26.22 -4.41 -20.24
CA SER A 427 27.48 -4.51 -20.96
C SER A 427 27.51 -3.49 -22.10
N PRO A 428 28.28 -2.39 -21.99
CA PRO A 428 28.37 -1.40 -23.06
C PRO A 428 29.06 -1.97 -24.30
N ALA A 429 28.64 -1.54 -25.48
CA ALA A 429 29.25 -1.97 -26.75
C ALA A 429 30.68 -1.46 -26.96
N ALA A 430 31.08 -0.42 -26.22
CA ALA A 430 32.41 0.18 -26.27
C ALA A 430 32.87 0.61 -24.87
N ASN A 431 34.18 0.80 -24.70
CA ASN A 431 34.76 1.36 -23.48
C ASN A 431 34.20 2.74 -23.17
N PHE A 432 34.08 3.06 -21.88
CA PHE A 432 33.64 4.38 -21.45
C PHE A 432 34.72 5.44 -21.71
N ASN A 433 34.27 6.68 -21.91
CA ASN A 433 35.15 7.84 -22.02
C ASN A 433 35.74 8.18 -20.64
N PRO A 434 36.98 8.69 -20.56
CA PRO A 434 37.56 9.19 -19.31
C PRO A 434 36.80 10.38 -18.74
N GLN A 435 36.78 10.49 -17.41
CA GLN A 435 36.27 11.65 -16.68
C GLN A 435 34.87 12.08 -17.16
N THR A 436 34.04 11.12 -17.50
CA THR A 436 32.73 11.34 -18.14
C THR A 436 31.64 10.79 -17.25
N SER A 437 30.57 11.57 -17.08
CA SER A 437 29.38 11.14 -16.34
C SER A 437 28.43 10.35 -17.24
N TYR A 438 27.82 9.34 -16.66
CA TYR A 438 26.85 8.46 -17.29
C TYR A 438 25.61 8.35 -16.43
N LEU A 439 24.47 8.11 -17.07
CA LEU A 439 23.15 7.95 -16.45
C LEU A 439 22.60 6.58 -16.85
N VAL A 440 22.15 5.82 -15.87
CA VAL A 440 21.46 4.55 -16.08
C VAL A 440 20.01 4.69 -15.68
N ALA A 441 19.10 4.22 -16.53
CA ALA A 441 17.67 4.22 -16.28
C ALA A 441 17.09 2.81 -16.46
N VAL A 442 16.34 2.36 -15.46
CA VAL A 442 15.59 1.11 -15.46
C VAL A 442 14.12 1.47 -15.38
N THR A 443 13.29 0.84 -16.21
CA THR A 443 11.84 1.07 -16.24
C THR A 443 11.08 -0.08 -15.57
N SER A 444 9.81 0.18 -15.24
CA SER A 444 8.83 -0.82 -14.79
C SER A 444 8.53 -1.90 -15.84
N GLY A 445 9.01 -1.74 -17.08
CA GLY A 445 8.97 -2.78 -18.10
C GLY A 445 9.85 -3.99 -17.79
N LEU A 446 10.86 -3.86 -16.93
CA LEU A 446 11.57 -5.00 -16.35
C LEU A 446 10.61 -5.75 -15.42
N LYS A 447 10.48 -7.07 -15.55
CA LYS A 447 9.53 -7.86 -14.77
C LYS A 447 10.18 -8.99 -13.99
N GLY A 448 9.51 -9.40 -12.94
CA GLY A 448 9.86 -10.56 -12.12
C GLY A 448 9.46 -11.84 -12.84
N ALA A 449 10.00 -12.99 -12.39
CA ALA A 449 9.55 -14.30 -12.87
C ALA A 449 8.04 -14.56 -12.63
N ASN A 450 7.41 -13.78 -11.73
CA ASN A 450 5.98 -13.76 -11.47
C ASN A 450 5.18 -12.81 -12.40
N GLY A 451 5.83 -12.20 -13.41
CA GLY A 451 5.20 -11.31 -14.38
C GLY A 451 4.96 -9.88 -13.89
N ARG A 452 5.43 -9.52 -12.69
CA ARG A 452 5.19 -8.20 -12.09
C ARG A 452 6.27 -7.18 -12.43
N PRO A 453 5.90 -5.91 -12.66
CA PRO A 453 6.86 -4.86 -12.97
C PRO A 453 7.85 -4.64 -11.82
N ALA A 454 9.07 -4.24 -12.19
CA ALA A 454 10.06 -3.78 -11.24
C ALA A 454 9.63 -2.44 -10.66
N ALA A 455 9.86 -2.28 -9.37
CA ALA A 455 9.53 -1.08 -8.60
C ALA A 455 10.73 -0.74 -7.71
N ASP A 456 10.99 0.54 -7.46
CA ASP A 456 12.10 0.96 -6.59
C ASP A 456 11.84 0.64 -5.11
N GLN A 457 12.89 0.78 -4.28
CA GLN A 457 12.70 0.95 -2.85
C GLN A 457 12.08 2.32 -2.55
N THR A 458 11.23 2.39 -1.51
CA THR A 458 10.48 3.60 -1.16
C THR A 458 11.34 4.85 -1.10
N TYR A 459 12.54 4.80 -0.52
CA TYR A 459 13.38 5.99 -0.38
C TYR A 459 13.77 6.61 -1.73
N PHE A 460 14.00 5.77 -2.75
CA PHE A 460 14.23 6.25 -4.10
C PHE A 460 12.93 6.69 -4.77
N GLY A 461 11.81 6.00 -4.48
CA GLY A 461 10.48 6.43 -4.87
C GLY A 461 10.19 7.85 -4.45
N LEU A 462 10.39 8.18 -3.17
CA LEU A 462 10.19 9.53 -2.63
C LEU A 462 11.03 10.60 -3.35
N ALA A 463 12.27 10.28 -3.71
CA ALA A 463 13.14 11.17 -4.47
C ALA A 463 12.79 11.27 -5.98
N ARG A 464 11.93 10.37 -6.48
CA ARG A 464 11.53 10.29 -7.88
C ARG A 464 10.14 10.84 -8.15
N VAL A 465 9.15 10.54 -7.30
CA VAL A 465 7.75 10.91 -7.57
C VAL A 465 7.43 12.36 -7.28
N ALA A 466 8.19 13.01 -6.40
CA ALA A 466 7.83 14.32 -5.89
C ALA A 466 8.40 15.47 -6.74
N ASP A 467 7.52 16.24 -7.38
CA ASP A 467 7.87 17.56 -7.94
C ASP A 467 8.03 18.62 -6.86
N ALA A 468 7.33 18.43 -5.74
CA ALA A 468 7.38 19.32 -4.60
C ALA A 468 8.46 18.90 -3.59
N PRO A 469 9.05 19.84 -2.83
CA PRO A 469 10.03 19.53 -1.79
C PRO A 469 9.46 18.60 -0.71
N LEU A 470 10.26 17.64 -0.22
CA LEU A 470 9.87 16.77 0.89
C LEU A 470 9.83 17.52 2.23
N VAL A 471 10.68 18.54 2.38
CA VAL A 471 10.79 19.41 3.56
C VAL A 471 10.87 20.87 3.11
N GLU A 472 10.10 21.74 3.75
CA GLU A 472 10.11 23.19 3.54
C GLU A 472 9.88 23.88 4.88
N ASP A 473 10.58 24.99 5.14
CA ASP A 473 10.48 25.78 6.38
C ASP A 473 10.62 24.97 7.69
N GLY A 474 11.41 23.89 7.66
CA GLY A 474 11.63 23.02 8.82
C GLY A 474 10.47 22.05 9.11
N MET A 475 9.53 21.91 8.17
CA MET A 475 8.39 21.00 8.27
C MET A 475 8.36 20.06 7.07
N TRP A 476 7.97 18.80 7.28
CA TRP A 476 7.72 17.88 6.17
C TRP A 476 6.40 18.24 5.47
N GLN A 477 6.35 18.03 4.16
CA GLN A 477 5.30 18.63 3.32
C GLN A 477 4.13 17.69 2.99
N SER A 478 4.15 16.46 3.49
CA SER A 478 3.06 15.50 3.29
C SER A 478 2.80 14.61 4.51
N PRO A 479 1.54 14.43 4.93
CA PRO A 479 1.20 13.54 6.05
C PRO A 479 1.60 12.07 5.80
N TYR A 480 1.76 11.66 4.53
CA TYR A 480 2.21 10.31 4.17
C TYR A 480 3.72 10.08 4.40
N LEU A 481 4.48 11.14 4.69
CA LEU A 481 5.91 11.07 5.03
C LEU A 481 6.16 11.01 6.55
N ASP A 482 5.12 10.98 7.37
CA ASP A 482 5.25 10.91 8.82
C ASP A 482 5.72 9.51 9.27
N SER A 483 7.03 9.37 9.43
CA SER A 483 7.70 8.18 9.93
C SER A 483 8.20 8.38 11.37
N ARG A 484 7.50 9.21 12.17
CA ARG A 484 7.84 9.40 13.60
C ARG A 484 7.74 8.11 14.40
N ILE A 485 6.76 7.24 14.09
CA ILE A 485 6.62 5.92 14.73
C ILE A 485 7.86 5.05 14.48
N ASP A 486 8.37 5.00 13.25
CA ASP A 486 9.62 4.28 12.94
C ASP A 486 10.79 4.77 13.75
N THR A 487 10.88 6.09 13.86
CA THR A 487 11.95 6.73 14.60
C THR A 487 11.87 6.39 16.08
N LEU A 488 10.67 6.38 16.67
CA LEU A 488 10.45 5.94 18.05
C LEU A 488 10.81 4.46 18.23
N ILE A 489 10.46 3.60 17.29
CA ILE A 489 10.86 2.18 17.31
C ILE A 489 12.39 2.03 17.23
N PHE A 490 13.05 2.83 16.38
CA PHE A 490 14.52 2.88 16.32
C PHE A 490 15.12 3.34 17.66
N MET A 491 14.50 4.33 18.32
CA MET A 491 14.89 4.77 19.67
C MET A 491 14.70 3.65 20.70
N MET A 492 13.64 2.83 20.60
CA MET A 492 13.47 1.66 21.45
C MET A 492 14.59 0.64 21.26
N ASN A 493 14.87 0.29 20.00
CA ASN A 493 15.92 -0.68 19.67
C ASN A 493 17.33 -0.22 20.07
N SER A 494 17.55 1.09 20.21
CA SER A 494 18.80 1.68 20.72
C SER A 494 18.81 1.88 22.25
N GLY A 495 17.74 1.49 22.95
CA GLY A 495 17.60 1.67 24.40
C GLY A 495 17.32 3.11 24.85
N GLN A 496 17.00 4.01 23.92
CA GLN A 496 16.64 5.40 24.20
C GLN A 496 15.16 5.58 24.57
N LEU A 497 14.33 4.55 24.37
CA LEU A 497 12.91 4.49 24.71
C LEU A 497 12.58 3.08 25.23
N GLU A 498 11.81 2.96 26.31
CA GLU A 498 11.48 1.64 26.90
C GLU A 498 10.31 0.95 26.17
N SER A 499 9.27 1.73 25.83
CA SER A 499 8.10 1.28 25.09
C SER A 499 7.45 2.45 24.33
N LEU A 500 6.58 2.14 23.36
CA LEU A 500 5.77 3.16 22.69
C LEU A 500 4.75 3.83 23.63
N ASP A 501 4.36 3.17 24.72
CA ASP A 501 3.46 3.75 25.73
C ASP A 501 4.16 4.79 26.61
N ALA A 502 5.50 4.82 26.60
CA ALA A 502 6.33 5.75 27.37
C ALA A 502 6.76 7.00 26.56
N VAL A 503 6.13 7.26 25.41
CA VAL A 503 6.48 8.39 24.55
C VAL A 503 6.10 9.71 25.23
N THR A 504 7.10 10.54 25.52
CA THR A 504 6.90 11.91 26.03
C THR A 504 6.95 12.93 24.88
N PRO A 505 6.49 14.18 25.09
CA PRO A 505 6.62 15.24 24.09
C PRO A 505 8.07 15.46 23.63
N GLU A 506 9.05 15.35 24.54
CA GLU A 506 10.47 15.48 24.19
C GLU A 506 10.95 14.34 23.29
N LYS A 507 10.46 13.12 23.53
CA LYS A 507 10.80 11.94 22.71
C LYS A 507 10.16 12.02 21.33
N LEU A 508 8.92 12.51 21.25
CA LEU A 508 8.28 12.73 19.97
C LEU A 508 8.97 13.87 19.20
N GLN A 509 9.38 14.96 19.87
CA GLN A 509 10.17 16.00 19.21
C GLN A 509 11.51 15.46 18.71
N GLN A 510 12.21 14.65 19.51
CA GLN A 510 13.44 13.98 19.06
C GLN A 510 13.19 13.10 17.82
N ALA A 511 12.04 12.42 17.77
CA ALA A 511 11.65 11.63 16.62
C ALA A 511 11.35 12.50 15.39
N THR A 512 10.64 13.63 15.58
CA THR A 512 10.41 14.66 14.56
C THR A 512 11.71 15.20 13.99
N ASP A 513 12.66 15.58 14.84
CA ASP A 513 13.95 16.15 14.41
C ASP A 513 14.73 15.14 13.57
N THR A 514 14.73 13.87 13.98
CA THR A 514 15.38 12.78 13.23
C THR A 514 14.69 12.54 11.90
N LEU A 515 13.35 12.56 11.86
CA LEU A 515 12.59 12.45 10.61
C LEU A 515 12.94 13.58 9.64
N LEU A 516 12.98 14.83 10.12
CA LEU A 516 13.34 15.99 9.31
C LEU A 516 14.77 15.90 8.77
N ILE A 517 15.71 15.37 9.54
CA ILE A 517 17.07 15.08 9.06
C ILE A 517 17.03 14.07 7.91
N VAL A 518 16.30 12.96 8.06
CA VAL A 518 16.18 11.93 7.03
C VAL A 518 15.52 12.47 5.76
N LEU A 519 14.39 13.17 5.90
CA LEU A 519 13.68 13.77 4.77
C LEU A 519 14.51 14.87 4.09
N GLY A 520 15.29 15.64 4.85
CA GLY A 520 16.25 16.60 4.29
C GLY A 520 17.31 15.93 3.42
N LEU A 521 17.85 14.78 3.84
CA LEU A 521 18.80 14.01 3.02
C LEU A 521 18.15 13.44 1.75
N LEU A 522 16.90 12.98 1.87
CA LEU A 522 16.12 12.50 0.72
C LEU A 522 15.81 13.65 -0.25
N GLU A 523 15.54 14.86 0.25
CA GLU A 523 15.32 16.05 -0.57
C GLU A 523 16.58 16.42 -1.37
N GLU A 524 17.77 16.32 -0.77
CA GLU A 524 19.02 16.53 -1.52
C GLU A 524 19.24 15.45 -2.59
N THR A 525 18.83 14.21 -2.31
CA THR A 525 18.83 13.14 -3.31
C THR A 525 17.82 13.41 -4.43
N ARG A 526 16.63 13.92 -4.10
CA ARG A 526 15.59 14.33 -5.05
C ARG A 526 16.13 15.39 -6.01
N LYS A 527 16.69 16.48 -5.49
CA LYS A 527 17.28 17.57 -6.28
C LYS A 527 18.39 17.10 -7.24
N LEU A 528 19.19 16.13 -6.81
CA LEU A 528 20.24 15.56 -7.65
C LEU A 528 19.67 14.82 -8.87
N TYR A 529 18.64 14.00 -8.65
CA TYR A 529 18.06 13.17 -9.70
C TYR A 529 16.93 13.85 -10.48
N GLU A 530 16.40 14.97 -9.99
CA GLU A 530 15.31 15.73 -10.60
C GLU A 530 15.61 16.07 -12.07
N THR A 531 16.74 16.71 -12.36
CA THR A 531 17.10 17.08 -13.74
C THR A 531 17.28 15.87 -14.66
N PRO A 532 18.05 14.82 -14.28
CA PRO A 532 18.10 13.59 -15.08
C PRO A 532 16.73 12.94 -15.29
N ILE A 533 15.89 12.84 -14.25
CA ILE A 533 14.56 12.22 -14.34
C ILE A 533 13.65 13.02 -15.26
N ASP A 534 13.61 14.34 -15.15
CA ASP A 534 12.84 15.20 -16.04
C ASP A 534 13.26 15.07 -17.49
N TRP A 535 14.57 14.95 -17.71
CA TRP A 535 15.08 14.67 -19.04
C TRP A 535 14.61 13.30 -19.57
N LEU A 536 14.67 12.25 -18.75
CA LEU A 536 14.25 10.89 -19.13
C LEU A 536 12.75 10.81 -19.49
N VAL A 537 11.90 11.53 -18.75
CA VAL A 537 10.44 11.55 -18.97
C VAL A 537 10.06 12.51 -20.10
N GLY A 538 10.63 13.71 -20.12
CA GLY A 538 10.26 14.77 -21.06
C GLY A 538 10.95 14.63 -22.42
N GLU A 539 12.26 14.84 -22.47
CA GLU A 539 13.01 14.91 -23.73
C GLU A 539 13.30 13.54 -24.33
N ALA A 540 13.76 12.59 -23.50
CA ALA A 540 14.09 11.25 -23.96
C ALA A 540 12.83 10.39 -24.21
N GLY A 541 11.72 10.70 -23.53
CA GLY A 541 10.43 10.02 -23.67
C GLY A 541 10.52 8.51 -23.41
N ILE A 542 11.39 8.07 -22.49
CA ILE A 542 11.59 6.64 -22.20
C ILE A 542 10.36 6.05 -21.52
N VAL A 543 9.72 6.87 -20.70
CA VAL A 543 8.47 6.57 -20.00
C VAL A 543 7.53 7.76 -20.09
N GLN A 544 6.24 7.55 -19.83
CA GLN A 544 5.25 8.62 -19.83
C GLN A 544 5.25 9.39 -18.51
N GLU A 545 5.49 8.69 -17.40
CA GLU A 545 5.43 9.26 -16.06
C GLU A 545 6.67 8.86 -15.25
N ARG A 546 7.09 9.71 -14.30
CA ARG A 546 8.27 9.45 -13.46
C ARG A 546 8.12 8.13 -12.70
N GLU A 547 6.88 7.78 -12.35
CA GLU A 547 6.38 6.57 -11.69
C GLU A 547 6.74 5.26 -12.42
N ASP A 548 7.02 5.32 -13.72
CA ASP A 548 7.37 4.15 -14.51
C ASP A 548 8.90 3.88 -14.54
N LEU A 549 9.72 4.72 -13.88
CA LEU A 549 11.16 4.48 -13.70
C LEU A 549 11.40 3.63 -12.43
N ALA A 550 11.84 2.39 -12.59
CA ALA A 550 12.12 1.49 -11.46
C ALA A 550 13.45 1.78 -10.74
N LEU A 551 14.42 2.42 -11.41
CA LEU A 551 15.71 2.82 -10.82
C LEU A 551 16.42 3.81 -11.74
N VAL A 552 16.99 4.88 -11.18
CA VAL A 552 17.87 5.81 -11.91
C VAL A 552 19.10 6.10 -11.06
N TRP A 553 20.29 6.07 -11.66
CA TRP A 553 21.50 6.50 -10.99
C TRP A 553 22.54 7.03 -11.98
N THR A 554 23.47 7.84 -11.48
CA THR A 554 24.63 8.32 -12.26
C THR A 554 25.92 7.68 -11.79
N PHE A 555 26.91 7.64 -12.66
CA PHE A 555 28.29 7.36 -12.28
C PHE A 555 29.27 8.12 -13.17
N THR A 556 30.43 8.46 -12.61
CA THR A 556 31.52 9.11 -13.32
C THR A 556 32.68 8.12 -13.51
N THR A 557 33.40 8.23 -14.63
CA THR A 557 34.59 7.42 -14.91
C THR A 557 35.87 8.12 -14.49
N GLY A 558 36.91 7.35 -14.19
CA GLY A 558 38.24 7.87 -13.88
C GLY A 558 39.02 8.38 -15.10
N ASP A 559 40.29 8.73 -14.91
CA ASP A 559 41.18 9.28 -15.94
C ASP A 559 41.55 8.27 -17.08
N CYS A 560 41.13 7.00 -16.96
CA CYS A 560 41.45 5.86 -17.83
C CYS A 560 42.95 5.62 -18.17
N ALA A 561 43.86 6.40 -17.60
CA ALA A 561 45.29 6.34 -17.89
C ALA A 561 45.99 5.29 -17.01
N GLY A 562 45.76 4.02 -17.33
CA GLY A 562 46.48 2.87 -16.75
C GLY A 562 45.55 1.88 -16.06
N GLY A 563 45.59 0.62 -16.49
CA GLY A 563 44.98 -0.48 -15.75
C GLY A 563 45.48 -0.47 -14.30
N ARG A 564 44.55 -0.63 -13.35
CA ARG A 564 44.86 -0.73 -11.92
C ARG A 564 45.97 -1.72 -11.62
#